data_AF-E7DPH2-F1
#
_entry.id   AF-E7DPH2-F1
#
_cell.length_a   1.000
_cell.length_b   1.000
_cell.length_c   1.000
_cell.angle_alpha   90.00
_cell.angle_beta   90.00
_cell.angle_gamma   90.00
#
_symmetry.space_group_name_H-M   'P 1'
#
loop_
_entity.id
_entity.type
_entity.pdbx_description
1 polymer ?
#
loop_
_entity_poly.entity_id
_entity_poly.type
_entity_poly.pdbx_seq_one_letter_code
_entity_poly.pdbx_strand_id
1 'polypeptide(L)'
;MGAEVETWHEPDETTLTQQTTRKGRILNITILAWHQMLMRGTKDQKMYRHPFTLVRVHVTDDIGNSVWKPMWLVVIGDRREEISPPVAYQSFRQRFDIEHMFRFSKQRLLMTQFQTPDVEHEENWIRLVMLSYVQLWAAKELATHLPRPWERPKEQNNDKIVTPSVVQRDFHRIISEIGTPARSPKTRGNSIGRVQGQAQTQRTKHPVVNKQSKSTPDKQKAA
;
A
#
# COMPACT_ATOMS: atom_id res chain seq x y z
N MET A 1 -16.63 -19.40 -6.95
CA MET A 1 -16.31 -20.84 -6.97
C MET A 1 -16.24 -21.27 -5.51
N GLY A 2 -17.40 -21.61 -4.94
CA GLY A 2 -17.47 -22.16 -3.59
C GLY A 2 -17.22 -23.65 -3.71
N ALA A 3 -16.06 -24.12 -3.25
CA ALA A 3 -15.82 -25.55 -3.12
C ALA A 3 -16.64 -26.07 -1.92
N GLU A 4 -17.31 -27.20 -2.12
CA GLU A 4 -18.11 -27.92 -1.12
C GLU A 4 -17.24 -28.36 0.07
N VAL A 5 -17.86 -28.36 1.26
CA VAL A 5 -17.19 -28.50 2.57
C VAL A 5 -16.52 -29.88 2.76
N GLU A 6 -16.83 -30.87 1.93
CA GLU A 6 -16.42 -32.28 2.08
C GLU A 6 -15.04 -32.63 1.47
N THR A 7 -14.35 -31.72 0.80
CA THR A 7 -13.07 -32.05 0.11
C THR A 7 -11.80 -31.73 0.89
N TRP A 8 -11.90 -31.14 2.07
CA TRP A 8 -10.74 -30.80 2.89
C TRP A 8 -10.64 -31.78 4.07
N HIS A 9 -9.45 -32.30 4.31
CA HIS A 9 -9.16 -33.00 5.56
C HIS A 9 -9.23 -32.01 6.73
N GLU A 10 -9.27 -32.54 7.95
CA GLU A 10 -9.23 -31.71 9.15
C GLU A 10 -7.99 -30.81 9.14
N PRO A 11 -8.11 -29.58 9.66
CA PRO A 11 -6.96 -28.68 9.74
C PRO A 11 -5.87 -29.28 10.64
N ASP A 12 -4.62 -29.18 10.20
CA ASP A 12 -3.46 -29.64 10.97
C ASP A 12 -3.25 -28.80 12.24
N GLU A 13 -3.61 -27.51 12.18
CA GLU A 13 -3.49 -26.60 13.30
C GLU A 13 -4.75 -25.73 13.44
N THR A 14 -5.22 -25.58 14.67
CA THR A 14 -6.29 -24.64 15.04
C THR A 14 -5.81 -23.73 16.15
N THR A 15 -5.78 -22.41 15.88
CA THR A 15 -5.49 -21.39 16.88
C THR A 15 -6.72 -20.54 17.17
N LEU A 16 -7.02 -20.36 18.45
CA LEU A 16 -8.02 -19.41 18.94
C LEU A 16 -7.30 -18.25 19.63
N THR A 17 -7.63 -17.02 19.26
CA THR A 17 -7.08 -15.83 19.90
C THR A 17 -8.12 -14.73 19.99
N GLN A 18 -7.87 -13.75 20.85
CA GLN A 18 -8.76 -12.60 21.05
C GLN A 18 -8.02 -11.31 20.76
N GLN A 19 -8.74 -10.35 20.18
CA GLN A 19 -8.21 -9.02 19.93
C GLN A 19 -9.22 -7.96 20.36
N THR A 20 -8.76 -6.99 21.14
CA THR A 20 -9.54 -5.81 21.49
C THR A 20 -9.24 -4.68 20.50
N THR A 21 -10.28 -4.17 19.86
CA THR A 21 -10.15 -3.01 18.97
C THR A 21 -9.88 -1.73 19.76
N ARG A 22 -9.41 -0.66 19.09
CA ARG A 22 -9.22 0.66 19.71
C ARG A 22 -10.49 1.22 20.38
N LYS A 23 -11.67 0.77 19.94
CA LYS A 23 -12.98 1.17 20.49
C LYS A 23 -13.46 0.24 21.62
N GLY A 24 -12.62 -0.67 22.10
CA GLY A 24 -12.96 -1.61 23.19
C GLY A 24 -13.77 -2.83 22.76
N ARG A 25 -14.17 -2.97 21.49
CA ARG A 25 -14.86 -4.18 21.00
C ARG A 25 -13.91 -5.37 21.03
N ILE A 26 -14.35 -6.47 21.66
CA ILE A 26 -13.65 -7.75 21.70
C ILE A 26 -13.99 -8.53 20.44
N LEU A 27 -12.97 -9.09 19.79
CA LEU A 27 -13.10 -9.94 18.61
C LEU A 27 -12.47 -11.30 18.90
N ASN A 28 -13.22 -12.36 18.64
CA ASN A 28 -12.75 -13.73 18.70
C ASN A 28 -12.23 -14.12 17.31
N ILE A 29 -11.01 -14.63 17.24
CA ILE A 29 -10.33 -14.97 15.99
C ILE A 29 -10.04 -16.47 16.01
N THR A 30 -10.61 -17.17 15.04
CA THR A 30 -10.33 -18.59 14.78
C THR A 30 -9.46 -18.69 13.54
N ILE A 31 -8.30 -19.33 13.68
CA ILE A 31 -7.34 -19.52 12.60
C ILE A 31 -7.15 -21.02 12.41
N LEU A 32 -7.51 -21.51 11.23
CA LEU A 32 -7.28 -22.90 10.81
C LEU A 32 -6.16 -22.93 9.79
N ALA A 33 -5.25 -23.89 9.90
CA ALA A 33 -4.17 -24.07 8.93
C ALA A 33 -4.09 -25.50 8.43
N TRP A 34 -3.79 -25.63 7.13
CA TRP A 34 -3.46 -26.89 6.47
C TRP A 34 -2.07 -26.73 5.85
N HIS A 35 -1.15 -27.58 6.25
CA HIS A 35 0.23 -27.58 5.80
C HIS A 35 0.38 -28.49 4.56
N GLN A 36 1.45 -28.28 3.81
CA GLN A 36 1.81 -29.11 2.65
C GLN A 36 0.71 -29.24 1.59
N MET A 37 -0.13 -28.22 1.48
CA MET A 37 -1.19 -28.18 0.49
C MET A 37 -0.59 -28.05 -0.91
N LEU A 38 -1.20 -28.77 -1.84
CA LEU A 38 -0.84 -28.76 -3.25
C LEU A 38 -2.02 -28.28 -4.07
N MET A 39 -1.73 -27.52 -5.12
CA MET A 39 -2.73 -27.13 -6.11
C MET A 39 -2.39 -27.74 -7.47
N ARG A 40 -3.41 -27.96 -8.29
CA ARG A 40 -3.21 -28.46 -9.65
C ARG A 40 -2.51 -27.38 -10.47
N GLY A 41 -1.38 -27.74 -11.08
CA GLY A 41 -0.62 -26.90 -11.99
C GLY A 41 -0.93 -27.18 -13.46
N THR A 42 -0.25 -26.44 -14.34
CA THR A 42 -0.19 -26.74 -15.78
C THR A 42 1.09 -27.52 -16.11
N LYS A 43 1.27 -27.92 -17.38
CA LYS A 43 2.52 -28.57 -17.82
C LYS A 43 3.74 -27.67 -17.59
N ASP A 44 3.58 -26.37 -17.82
CA ASP A 44 4.65 -25.37 -17.68
C ASP A 44 4.85 -24.93 -16.22
N GLN A 45 3.78 -24.93 -15.42
CA GLN A 45 3.81 -24.52 -14.01
C GLN A 45 3.49 -25.71 -13.12
N LYS A 46 4.53 -26.46 -12.74
CA LYS A 46 4.46 -27.69 -11.95
C LYS A 46 4.21 -27.41 -10.47
N MET A 47 2.98 -27.01 -10.12
CA MET A 47 2.60 -26.60 -8.76
C MET A 47 2.75 -27.68 -7.68
N TYR A 48 2.83 -28.96 -8.05
CA TYR A 48 3.13 -30.04 -7.11
C TYR A 48 4.53 -29.91 -6.45
N ARG A 49 5.42 -29.11 -7.04
CA ARG A 49 6.76 -28.81 -6.48
C ARG A 49 6.76 -27.64 -5.50
N HIS A 50 5.61 -26.98 -5.33
CA HIS A 50 5.49 -25.75 -4.56
C HIS A 50 4.38 -25.92 -3.51
N PRO A 51 4.62 -26.76 -2.48
CA PRO A 51 3.71 -26.88 -1.35
C PRO A 51 3.52 -25.53 -0.65
N PHE A 52 2.32 -25.32 -0.11
CA PHE A 52 1.96 -24.11 0.60
C PHE A 52 1.19 -24.42 1.88
N THR A 53 1.16 -23.47 2.80
CA THR A 53 0.25 -23.52 3.95
C THR A 53 -1.00 -22.73 3.60
N LEU A 54 -2.17 -23.36 3.65
CA LEU A 54 -3.45 -22.70 3.51
C LEU A 54 -3.92 -22.28 4.90
N VAL A 55 -4.28 -21.01 5.08
CA VAL A 55 -4.76 -20.48 6.36
C VAL A 55 -6.14 -19.87 6.16
N ARG A 56 -7.12 -20.31 6.96
CA ARG A 56 -8.46 -19.72 7.03
C ARG A 56 -8.59 -18.95 8.33
N VAL A 57 -8.87 -17.65 8.22
CA VAL A 57 -9.13 -16.79 9.37
C VAL A 57 -10.60 -16.42 9.39
N HIS A 58 -11.26 -16.72 10.50
CA HIS A 58 -12.64 -16.34 10.77
C HIS A 58 -12.69 -15.48 12.03
N VAL A 59 -13.41 -14.37 11.95
CA VAL A 59 -13.49 -13.40 13.05
C VAL A 59 -14.95 -13.20 13.41
N THR A 60 -15.26 -13.42 14.68
CA THR A 60 -16.58 -13.19 15.25
C THR A 60 -16.51 -12.13 16.34
N ASP A 61 -17.64 -11.52 16.65
CA ASP A 61 -17.75 -10.70 17.85
C ASP A 61 -17.97 -11.53 19.11
N ASP A 62 -18.20 -10.84 20.21
CA ASP A 62 -18.46 -11.37 21.55
C ASP A 62 -19.77 -12.17 21.63
N ILE A 63 -20.70 -11.94 20.70
CA ILE A 63 -21.99 -12.64 20.62
C ILE A 63 -21.92 -13.80 19.61
N GLY A 64 -20.79 -13.97 18.89
CA GLY A 64 -20.57 -15.04 17.92
C GLY A 64 -20.98 -14.70 16.48
N ASN A 65 -21.38 -13.46 16.21
CA ASN A 65 -21.71 -13.03 14.84
C ASN A 65 -20.44 -12.83 14.02
N SER A 66 -20.45 -13.30 12.77
CA SER A 66 -19.33 -13.10 11.85
C SER A 66 -19.18 -11.61 11.53
N VAL A 67 -18.00 -11.04 11.82
CA VAL A 67 -17.73 -9.63 11.52
C VAL A 67 -17.50 -9.43 10.01
N TRP A 68 -16.90 -10.41 9.34
CA TRP A 68 -16.73 -10.47 7.89
C TRP A 68 -16.67 -11.92 7.41
N LYS A 69 -16.74 -12.10 6.08
CA LYS A 69 -16.56 -13.42 5.44
C LYS A 69 -15.18 -13.98 5.78
N PRO A 70 -15.05 -15.30 6.05
CA PRO A 70 -13.76 -15.91 6.31
C PRO A 70 -12.72 -15.54 5.25
N MET A 71 -11.54 -15.15 5.72
CA MET A 71 -10.41 -14.80 4.89
C MET A 71 -9.55 -16.04 4.66
N TRP A 72 -9.03 -16.17 3.44
CA TRP A 72 -8.13 -17.24 3.07
C TRP A 72 -6.78 -16.65 2.69
N LEU A 73 -5.72 -17.16 3.30
CA LEU A 73 -4.35 -16.77 3.07
C LEU A 73 -3.56 -18.00 2.60
N VAL A 74 -2.60 -17.76 1.71
CA VAL A 74 -1.67 -18.78 1.24
C VAL A 74 -0.27 -18.33 1.66
N VAL A 75 0.40 -19.15 2.47
CA VAL A 75 1.80 -18.93 2.86
C VAL A 75 2.68 -19.81 1.98
N ILE A 76 3.56 -19.16 1.22
CA ILE A 76 4.49 -19.80 0.29
C ILE A 76 5.94 -19.50 0.69
N GLY A 77 6.84 -20.38 0.30
CA GLY A 77 8.29 -20.24 0.54
C GLY A 77 8.88 -21.47 1.22
N ASP A 78 10.20 -21.56 1.17
CA ASP A 78 10.95 -22.71 1.71
C ASP A 78 10.79 -22.82 3.24
N ARG A 79 10.71 -21.67 3.92
CA ARG A 79 10.54 -21.55 5.38
C ARG A 79 9.09 -21.36 5.81
N ARG A 80 8.09 -21.70 4.97
CA ARG A 80 6.66 -21.50 5.28
C ARG A 80 6.20 -22.20 6.56
N GLU A 81 6.83 -23.31 6.91
CA GLU A 81 6.52 -24.11 8.10
C GLU A 81 6.98 -23.42 9.39
N GLU A 82 7.89 -22.44 9.30
CA GLU A 82 8.34 -21.64 10.44
C GLU A 82 7.38 -20.47 10.76
N ILE A 83 6.40 -20.21 9.87
CA ILE A 83 5.44 -19.14 10.03
C ILE A 83 4.18 -19.70 10.68
N SER A 84 3.98 -19.39 11.96
CA SER A 84 2.77 -19.80 12.66
C SER A 84 1.52 -19.09 12.09
N PRO A 85 0.33 -19.74 12.13
CA PRO A 85 -0.89 -19.15 11.60
C PRO A 85 -1.27 -17.77 12.20
N PRO A 86 -1.06 -17.51 13.51
CA PRO A 86 -1.23 -16.17 14.07
C PRO A 86 -0.29 -15.13 13.46
N VAL A 87 0.98 -15.48 13.22
CA VAL A 87 1.94 -14.57 12.58
C VAL A 87 1.52 -14.30 11.14
N ALA A 88 1.13 -15.32 10.37
CA ALA A 88 0.61 -15.14 9.01
C ALA A 88 -0.59 -14.18 8.98
N TYR A 89 -1.53 -14.33 9.91
CA TYR A 89 -2.66 -13.40 10.05
C TYR A 89 -2.21 -11.98 10.38
N GLN A 90 -1.34 -11.79 11.38
CA GLN A 90 -0.86 -10.46 11.78
C GLN A 90 -0.06 -9.78 10.66
N SER A 91 0.80 -10.50 9.96
CA SER A 91 1.53 -9.99 8.80
C SER A 91 0.58 -9.56 7.68
N PHE A 92 -0.47 -10.34 7.41
CA PHE A 92 -1.48 -9.93 6.42
C PHE A 92 -2.24 -8.68 6.86
N ARG A 93 -2.54 -8.52 8.16
CA ARG A 93 -3.21 -7.33 8.69
C ARG A 93 -2.40 -6.05 8.46
N GLN A 94 -1.07 -6.13 8.53
CA GLN A 94 -0.17 -5.00 8.25
C GLN A 94 -0.18 -4.59 6.77
N ARG A 95 -0.67 -5.43 5.85
CA ARG A 95 -0.78 -5.07 4.43
C ARG A 95 -1.56 -3.78 4.21
N PHE A 96 -2.62 -3.54 5.00
CA PHE A 96 -3.45 -2.35 4.83
C PHE A 96 -2.71 -1.06 5.21
N ASP A 97 -1.63 -1.14 6.00
CA ASP A 97 -0.87 0.05 6.41
C ASP A 97 -0.22 0.77 5.21
N ILE A 98 0.10 0.04 4.13
CA ILE A 98 0.65 0.64 2.90
C ILE A 98 -0.34 1.59 2.21
N GLU A 99 -1.65 1.35 2.36
CA GLU A 99 -2.69 2.18 1.72
C GLU A 99 -2.69 3.59 2.30
N HIS A 100 -2.37 3.73 3.59
CA HIS A 100 -2.21 5.02 4.22
C HIS A 100 -1.02 5.80 3.63
N MET A 101 0.10 5.12 3.37
CA MET A 101 1.24 5.71 2.68
C MET A 101 0.90 6.12 1.25
N PHE A 102 0.19 5.28 0.48
CA PHE A 102 -0.21 5.63 -0.89
C PHE A 102 -1.17 6.80 -0.93
N ARG A 103 -2.17 6.82 -0.04
CA ARG A 103 -3.11 7.94 0.08
C ARG A 103 -2.38 9.24 0.37
N PHE A 104 -1.48 9.23 1.35
CA PHE A 104 -0.69 10.40 1.70
C PHE A 104 0.19 10.87 0.53
N SER A 105 0.92 9.95 -0.10
CA SER A 105 1.85 10.28 -1.19
C SER A 105 1.13 10.87 -2.40
N LYS A 106 -0.03 10.31 -2.78
CA LYS A 106 -0.86 10.86 -3.88
C LYS A 106 -1.41 12.24 -3.55
N GLN A 107 -1.88 12.45 -2.32
CA GLN A 107 -2.55 13.70 -1.93
C GLN A 107 -1.58 14.82 -1.59
N ARG A 108 -0.42 14.51 -1.01
CA ARG A 108 0.47 15.50 -0.39
C ARG A 108 1.89 15.53 -0.93
N LEU A 109 2.33 14.46 -1.60
CA LEU A 109 3.65 14.37 -2.23
C LEU A 109 3.55 14.37 -3.76
N LEU A 110 2.36 14.66 -4.32
CA LEU A 110 2.16 14.83 -5.76
C LEU A 110 2.55 13.57 -6.58
N MET A 111 2.48 12.39 -5.96
CA MET A 111 2.92 11.11 -6.55
C MET A 111 2.35 10.88 -7.95
N THR A 112 1.09 11.23 -8.16
CA THR A 112 0.36 11.01 -9.42
C THR A 112 0.09 12.31 -10.20
N GLN A 113 0.64 13.45 -9.76
CA GLN A 113 0.43 14.73 -10.46
C GLN A 113 1.50 15.03 -11.51
N PHE A 114 2.67 14.39 -11.42
CA PHE A 114 3.72 14.53 -12.42
C PHE A 114 3.34 13.77 -13.69
N GLN A 115 2.86 14.49 -14.70
CA GLN A 115 2.46 13.94 -15.99
C GLN A 115 3.58 14.15 -17.00
N THR A 116 4.51 13.21 -17.06
CA THR A 116 5.58 13.15 -18.06
C THR A 116 5.25 12.13 -19.13
N PRO A 117 5.61 12.37 -20.40
CA PRO A 117 5.52 11.35 -21.43
C PRO A 117 6.70 10.39 -21.50
N ASP A 118 7.73 10.66 -20.69
CA ASP A 118 8.96 9.87 -20.62
C ASP A 118 8.91 9.01 -19.35
N VAL A 119 9.04 7.69 -19.54
CA VAL A 119 8.98 6.68 -18.47
C VAL A 119 10.12 6.87 -17.47
N GLU A 120 11.33 7.21 -17.93
CA GLU A 120 12.47 7.36 -17.04
C GLU A 120 12.25 8.52 -16.05
N HIS A 121 11.66 9.62 -16.53
CA HIS A 121 11.29 10.74 -15.67
C HIS A 121 10.21 10.35 -14.65
N GLU A 122 9.24 9.52 -15.03
CA GLU A 122 8.18 9.06 -14.11
C GLU A 122 8.77 8.16 -13.02
N GLU A 123 9.62 7.20 -13.39
CA GLU A 123 10.30 6.34 -12.43
C GLU A 123 11.16 7.13 -11.44
N ASN A 124 11.92 8.10 -11.94
CA ASN A 124 12.73 8.99 -11.10
C ASN A 124 11.86 9.84 -10.17
N TRP A 125 10.70 10.30 -10.62
CA TRP A 125 9.74 11.02 -9.78
C TRP A 125 9.22 10.14 -8.63
N ILE A 126 8.84 8.89 -8.90
CA ILE A 126 8.41 7.96 -7.86
C ILE A 126 9.52 7.74 -6.82
N ARG A 127 10.78 7.60 -7.24
CA ARG A 127 11.92 7.49 -6.33
C ARG A 127 12.05 8.72 -5.42
N LEU A 128 11.92 9.93 -5.96
CA LEU A 128 11.97 11.17 -5.18
C LEU A 128 10.81 11.28 -4.17
N VAL A 129 9.61 10.84 -4.54
CA VAL A 129 8.45 10.81 -3.65
C VAL A 129 8.70 9.84 -2.48
N MET A 130 9.22 8.65 -2.77
CA MET A 130 9.54 7.66 -1.71
C MET A 130 10.65 8.18 -0.79
N LEU A 131 11.70 8.80 -1.33
CA LEU A 131 12.75 9.44 -0.53
C LEU A 131 12.18 10.55 0.35
N SER A 132 11.29 11.38 -0.19
CA SER A 132 10.62 12.44 0.56
C SER A 132 9.79 11.87 1.72
N TYR A 133 9.07 10.76 1.51
CA TYR A 133 8.34 10.07 2.59
C TYR A 133 9.28 9.54 3.68
N VAL A 134 10.42 8.95 3.30
CA VAL A 134 11.46 8.49 4.25
C VAL A 134 12.02 9.66 5.06
N GLN A 135 12.26 10.82 4.43
CA GLN A 135 12.71 12.03 5.12
C GLN A 135 11.68 12.52 6.15
N LEU A 136 10.39 12.50 5.81
CA LEU A 136 9.32 12.82 6.76
C LEU A 136 9.27 11.80 7.92
N TRP A 137 9.48 10.51 7.65
CA TRP A 137 9.53 9.51 8.70
C TRP A 137 10.75 9.71 9.62
N ALA A 138 11.91 10.05 9.07
CA ALA A 138 13.13 10.32 9.84
C ALA A 138 13.00 11.57 10.71
N ALA A 139 12.31 12.61 10.22
CA ALA A 139 12.10 13.87 10.95
C ALA A 139 10.96 13.83 11.97
N LYS A 140 10.23 12.71 12.11
CA LYS A 140 9.01 12.63 12.91
C LYS A 140 9.20 13.00 14.39
N GLU A 141 10.36 12.70 14.96
CA GLU A 141 10.66 12.94 16.37
C GLU A 141 11.05 14.41 16.64
N LEU A 142 11.44 15.14 15.59
CA LEU A 142 11.75 16.56 15.64
C LEU A 142 10.51 17.43 15.42
N ALA A 143 9.43 16.85 14.94
CA ALA A 143 8.23 17.57 14.54
C ALA A 143 7.38 17.98 15.76
N THR A 144 6.97 19.24 15.74
CA THR A 144 6.07 19.85 16.71
C THR A 144 4.71 20.12 16.07
N HIS A 145 3.64 19.95 16.84
CA HIS A 145 2.30 20.25 16.35
C HIS A 145 2.04 21.77 16.40
N LEU A 146 2.43 22.49 15.35
CA LEU A 146 2.18 23.93 15.22
C LEU A 146 0.81 24.18 14.58
N PRO A 147 -0.22 24.66 15.31
CA PRO A 147 -1.52 25.04 14.73
C PRO A 147 -1.37 26.26 13.80
N ARG A 148 -2.30 26.43 12.85
CA ARG A 148 -2.28 27.58 11.94
C ARG A 148 -2.80 28.77 12.73
N PRO A 149 -2.46 30.01 12.33
CA PRO A 149 -2.96 31.18 13.03
C PRO A 149 -4.49 31.21 13.19
N TRP A 150 -5.24 30.56 12.29
CA TRP A 150 -6.70 30.47 12.31
C TRP A 150 -7.25 29.12 12.83
N GLU A 151 -6.39 28.14 13.12
CA GLU A 151 -6.82 26.87 13.68
C GLU A 151 -6.97 27.02 15.19
N ARG A 152 -8.12 26.58 15.71
CA ARG A 152 -8.30 26.49 17.17
C ARG A 152 -7.27 25.52 17.75
N PRO A 153 -6.57 25.87 18.85
CA PRO A 153 -5.72 24.92 19.55
C PRO A 153 -6.55 23.69 19.91
N LYS A 154 -6.21 22.55 19.33
CA LYS A 154 -6.69 21.26 19.83
C LYS A 154 -5.78 20.85 20.98
N GLU A 155 -6.35 20.22 21.99
CA GLU A 155 -5.55 19.46 22.95
C GLU A 155 -4.58 18.57 22.17
N GLN A 156 -3.32 18.56 22.60
CA GLN A 156 -2.33 17.70 21.98
C GLN A 156 -2.88 16.29 22.01
N ASN A 157 -3.09 15.71 20.83
CA ASN A 157 -3.59 14.36 20.73
C ASN A 157 -2.63 13.47 21.54
N ASN A 158 -3.11 12.77 22.56
CA ASN A 158 -2.29 11.87 23.40
C ASN A 158 -1.69 10.69 22.62
N ASP A 159 -1.95 10.61 21.31
CA ASP A 159 -1.27 9.70 20.40
C ASP A 159 0.21 10.07 20.34
N LYS A 160 1.06 9.18 20.85
CA LYS A 160 2.53 9.28 20.82
C LYS A 160 3.13 9.36 19.40
N ILE A 161 2.34 9.08 18.35
CA ILE A 161 2.83 8.93 16.98
C ILE A 161 2.41 10.14 16.14
N VAL A 162 3.40 10.94 15.74
CA VAL A 162 3.21 12.08 14.83
C VAL A 162 2.90 11.59 13.42
N THR A 163 1.84 12.12 12.80
CA THR A 163 1.45 11.74 11.44
C THR A 163 2.34 12.42 10.38
N PRO A 164 2.56 11.80 9.20
CA PRO A 164 3.36 12.39 8.13
C PRO A 164 2.90 13.79 7.70
N SER A 165 1.59 14.08 7.77
CA SER A 165 1.04 15.41 7.47
C SER A 165 1.48 16.49 8.46
N VAL A 166 1.61 16.14 9.75
CA VAL A 166 2.10 17.05 10.78
C VAL A 166 3.60 17.28 10.59
N VAL A 167 4.37 16.21 10.33
CA VAL A 167 5.80 16.36 10.05
C VAL A 167 6.04 17.21 8.80
N GLN A 168 5.33 16.95 7.70
CA GLN A 168 5.45 17.73 6.46
C GLN A 168 5.21 19.22 6.69
N ARG A 169 4.28 19.55 7.58
CA ARG A 169 3.91 20.93 7.89
C ARG A 169 4.99 21.65 8.69
N ASP A 170 5.62 20.97 9.63
CA ASP A 170 6.72 21.52 10.44
C ASP A 170 8.09 21.35 9.76
N PHE A 171 8.14 20.62 8.64
CA PHE A 171 9.38 20.26 7.97
C PHE A 171 10.24 21.46 7.61
N HIS A 172 9.62 22.60 7.25
CA HIS A 172 10.34 23.85 6.96
C HIS A 172 11.16 24.36 8.15
N ARG A 173 10.61 24.32 9.36
CA ARG A 173 11.35 24.69 10.58
C ARG A 173 12.50 23.71 10.81
N ILE A 174 12.22 22.41 10.73
CA ILE A 174 13.20 21.33 10.95
C ILE A 174 14.41 21.51 10.01
N ILE A 175 14.19 21.67 8.70
CA ILE A 175 15.29 21.84 7.75
C ILE A 175 16.01 23.19 7.91
N SER A 176 15.33 24.22 8.41
CA SER A 176 15.95 25.52 8.66
C SER A 176 16.88 25.49 9.86
N GLU A 177 16.53 24.73 10.90
CA GLU A 177 17.37 24.53 12.10
C GLU A 177 18.57 23.62 11.83
N ILE A 178 18.39 22.55 11.05
CA ILE A 178 19.50 21.69 10.58
C ILE A 178 20.45 22.51 9.69
N GLY A 179 19.91 23.49 8.96
CA GLY A 179 20.64 24.26 7.97
C GLY A 179 20.85 23.48 6.66
N THR A 180 21.58 24.09 5.74
CA THR A 180 21.93 23.45 4.47
C THR A 180 23.43 23.34 4.32
N PRO A 181 23.98 22.15 4.02
CA PRO A 181 25.39 22.03 3.63
C PRO A 181 25.63 22.57 2.21
N ALA A 182 24.56 22.84 1.45
CA ALA A 182 24.67 23.31 0.08
C ALA A 182 25.07 24.78 0.03
N ARG A 183 25.97 25.12 -0.89
CA ARG A 183 26.26 26.51 -1.25
C ARG A 183 25.01 27.13 -1.87
N SER A 184 24.87 28.45 -1.71
CA SER A 184 23.83 29.21 -2.40
C SER A 184 23.86 28.88 -3.90
N PRO A 185 22.70 28.58 -4.52
CA PRO A 185 22.66 28.27 -5.94
C PRO A 185 23.27 29.41 -6.75
N LYS A 186 24.03 29.06 -7.80
CA LYS A 186 24.54 30.07 -8.73
C LYS A 186 23.37 30.82 -9.33
N THR A 187 23.42 32.15 -9.27
CA THR A 187 22.43 33.01 -9.92
C THR A 187 22.46 32.70 -11.43
N ARG A 188 21.38 32.10 -11.94
CA ARG A 188 21.30 31.66 -13.34
C ARG A 188 21.28 32.82 -14.34
N GLY A 189 21.11 34.06 -13.86
CA GLY A 189 20.83 35.22 -14.70
C GLY A 189 19.50 35.07 -15.45
N ASN A 190 19.11 36.12 -16.17
CA ASN A 190 18.03 36.01 -17.14
C ASN A 190 18.56 35.26 -18.37
N SER A 191 17.91 34.17 -18.75
CA SER A 191 18.22 33.56 -20.05
C SER A 191 17.91 34.56 -21.16
N ILE A 192 18.74 34.59 -22.19
CA ILE A 192 18.61 35.47 -23.37
C ILE A 192 17.22 35.31 -24.06
N GLY A 193 16.51 34.22 -23.74
CA GLY A 193 15.20 33.89 -24.30
C GLY A 193 15.36 33.19 -25.64
N ARG A 194 14.26 33.14 -26.40
CA ARG A 194 14.29 32.61 -27.76
C ARG A 194 14.86 33.66 -28.69
N VAL A 195 15.79 33.25 -29.55
CA VAL A 195 16.28 34.12 -30.62
C VAL A 195 15.18 34.23 -31.68
N GLN A 196 14.99 35.43 -32.24
CA GLN A 196 14.07 35.63 -33.35
C GLN A 196 14.43 34.70 -34.51
N GLY A 197 13.46 33.93 -35.01
CA GLY A 197 13.68 32.91 -36.05
C GLY A 197 14.06 31.51 -35.56
N GLN A 198 14.25 31.31 -34.24
CA GLN A 198 14.53 29.98 -33.70
C GLN A 198 13.30 29.07 -33.80
N ALA A 199 13.39 28.04 -34.64
CA ALA A 199 12.37 26.99 -34.72
C ALA A 199 12.47 26.01 -33.54
N GLN A 200 11.33 25.49 -33.08
CA GLN A 200 11.28 24.42 -32.07
C GLN A 200 10.82 23.14 -32.74
N THR A 201 11.46 22.03 -32.40
CA THR A 201 11.00 20.71 -32.85
C THR A 201 9.60 20.48 -32.29
N GLN A 202 8.62 20.30 -33.18
CA GLN A 202 7.28 19.96 -32.74
C GLN A 202 7.31 18.54 -32.15
N ARG A 203 6.59 18.37 -31.04
CA ARG A 203 6.47 17.07 -30.40
C ARG A 203 5.75 16.09 -31.33
N THR A 204 6.26 14.87 -31.44
CA THR A 204 5.64 13.81 -32.24
C THR A 204 4.20 13.59 -31.79
N LYS A 205 3.25 13.68 -32.71
CA LYS A 205 1.85 13.38 -32.44
C LYS A 205 1.67 11.86 -32.46
N HIS A 206 1.26 11.28 -31.34
CA HIS A 206 0.87 9.88 -31.27
C HIS A 206 -0.64 9.75 -31.57
N PRO A 207 -1.09 8.67 -32.23
CA PRO A 207 -2.52 8.44 -32.45
C PRO A 207 -3.26 8.25 -31.12
N VAL A 208 -4.49 8.77 -31.04
CA VAL A 208 -5.34 8.61 -29.86
C VAL A 208 -5.83 7.16 -29.80
N VAL A 209 -5.43 6.43 -28.76
CA VAL A 209 -5.94 5.07 -28.51
C VAL A 209 -7.26 5.17 -27.76
N ASN A 210 -8.37 4.97 -28.47
CA ASN A 210 -9.69 4.87 -27.86
C ASN A 210 -9.95 3.43 -27.39
N LYS A 211 -10.39 3.27 -26.14
CA LYS A 211 -10.77 1.97 -25.60
C LYS A 211 -12.04 1.48 -26.32
N GLN A 212 -11.93 0.43 -27.13
CA GLN A 212 -13.10 -0.18 -27.77
C GLN A 212 -14.01 -0.80 -26.70
N SER A 213 -15.32 -0.58 -26.82
CA SER A 213 -16.29 -1.31 -26.00
C SER A 213 -16.18 -2.79 -26.33
N LYS A 214 -16.14 -3.65 -25.29
CA LYS A 214 -16.16 -5.10 -25.50
C LYS A 214 -17.47 -5.46 -26.21
N SER A 215 -17.39 -6.11 -27.37
CA SER A 215 -18.56 -6.73 -27.98
C SER A 215 -19.08 -7.83 -27.05
N THR A 216 -20.33 -7.71 -26.61
CA THR A 216 -21.02 -8.80 -25.91
C THR A 216 -21.08 -9.99 -26.87
N PRO A 217 -20.53 -11.17 -26.54
CA PRO A 217 -20.68 -12.33 -27.39
C PRO A 217 -22.16 -12.73 -27.45
N ASP A 218 -22.66 -12.95 -28.65
CA ASP A 218 -24.04 -13.40 -28.87
C ASP A 218 -24.26 -14.74 -28.16
N LYS A 219 -25.26 -14.79 -27.28
CA LYS A 219 -25.70 -16.04 -26.67
C LYS A 219 -26.34 -16.89 -27.76
N GLN A 220 -25.62 -17.87 -28.28
CA GLN A 220 -26.24 -18.97 -29.01
C GLN A 220 -27.27 -19.63 -28.08
N LYS A 221 -28.55 -19.55 -28.44
CA LYS A 221 -29.61 -20.33 -27.81
C LYS A 221 -29.32 -21.80 -28.15
N ALA A 222 -29.02 -22.60 -27.13
CA ALA A 222 -29.03 -24.04 -27.25
C ALA A 222 -30.47 -24.49 -27.57
N ALA A 223 -30.61 -25.28 -28.63
CA ALA A 223 -31.82 -26.02 -28.99
C ALA A 223 -31.92 -27.30 -28.15
#